data_AF-A0A3C0KR04-F1
#
_entry.id   AF-A0A3C0KR04-F1
#
_cell.length_a   1.000
_cell.length_b   1.000
_cell.length_c   1.000
_cell.angle_alpha   90.00
_cell.angle_beta   90.00
_cell.angle_gamma   90.00
#
_symmetry.space_group_name_H-M   'P 1'
#
loop_
_entity.id
_entity.type
_entity.pdbx_description
1 polymer ?
#
loop_
_entity_poly.entity_id
_entity_poly.type
_entity_poly.pdbx_seq_one_letter_code
_entity_poly.pdbx_strand_id
1 'polypeptide(L)'
;MAAKGDKAILAPQAMRLYADGHNLSAIAGQLGISVTSLARWKAETLVPGQTMDEWDRARSQKRGNIQRLRDLFEDQLTFLEGQSARERTAPMMDTLSKVGALLERWDKMEKATRVAEEVVREVKKTGLSADTVEDIRRQILGIGA
;
A
#
# COMPACT_ATOMS: atom_id res chain seq x y z
N MET A 1 13.89 20.96 8.98
CA MET A 1 14.64 19.69 9.09
C MET A 1 14.05 18.92 10.26
N ALA A 2 13.59 17.68 10.07
CA ALA A 2 13.00 16.87 11.15
C ALA A 2 14.05 16.63 12.26
N ALA A 3 13.64 16.78 13.52
CA ALA A 3 14.52 16.64 14.66
C ALA A 3 14.96 15.17 14.83
N LYS A 4 16.09 14.97 15.52
CA LYS A 4 16.70 13.63 15.73
C LYS A 4 15.76 12.64 16.46
N GLY A 5 14.72 13.12 17.14
CA GLY A 5 13.67 12.32 17.78
C GLY A 5 12.49 11.96 16.87
N ASP A 6 12.21 12.73 15.82
CA ASP A 6 11.08 12.51 14.92
C ASP A 6 11.26 11.22 14.12
N LYS A 7 12.51 10.87 13.77
CA LYS A 7 12.81 9.64 13.04
C LYS A 7 12.32 8.39 13.78
N ALA A 8 12.53 8.29 15.09
CA ALA A 8 12.18 7.09 15.85
C ALA A 8 10.66 6.83 15.85
N ILE A 9 9.85 7.89 15.75
CA ILE A 9 8.40 7.83 15.76
C ILE A 9 7.85 7.70 14.33
N LEU A 10 8.37 8.49 13.40
CA LEU A 10 7.83 8.61 12.05
C LEU A 10 8.37 7.54 11.10
N ALA A 11 9.58 7.00 11.30
CA ALA A 11 10.14 6.00 10.40
C ALA A 11 9.32 4.69 10.36
N PRO A 12 8.86 4.13 11.50
CA PRO A 12 7.97 2.95 11.47
C PRO A 12 6.64 3.23 10.76
N GLN A 13 6.06 4.42 10.96
CA GLN A 13 4.82 4.82 10.29
C GLN A 13 5.02 4.97 8.78
N ALA A 14 6.10 5.63 8.37
CA ALA A 14 6.50 5.78 6.98
C ALA A 14 6.73 4.42 6.30
N MET A 15 7.41 3.50 6.98
CA MET A 15 7.64 2.14 6.48
C MET A 15 6.32 1.38 6.28
N ARG A 16 5.37 1.52 7.20
CA ARG A 16 4.02 0.96 7.05
C ARG A 16 3.30 1.55 5.84
N LEU A 17 3.24 2.88 5.71
CA LEU A 17 2.62 3.53 4.54
C LEU A 17 3.31 3.11 3.22
N TYR A 18 4.63 2.94 3.23
CA TYR A 18 5.36 2.45 2.07
C TYR A 18 4.98 1.01 1.73
N ALA A 19 4.87 0.13 2.73
CA ALA A 19 4.40 -1.25 2.55
C ALA A 19 2.93 -1.28 2.06
N ASP A 20 2.12 -0.31 2.45
CA ASP A 20 0.73 -0.11 2.02
C ASP A 20 0.61 0.36 0.56
N GLY A 21 1.73 0.70 -0.10
CA GLY A 21 1.78 1.08 -1.51
C GLY A 21 1.97 2.57 -1.76
N HIS A 22 2.03 3.40 -0.71
CA HIS A 22 2.33 4.81 -0.87
C HIS A 22 3.78 5.02 -1.33
N ASN A 23 4.00 6.04 -2.16
CA ASN A 23 5.35 6.45 -2.53
C ASN A 23 5.92 7.44 -1.52
N LEU A 24 7.22 7.74 -1.61
CA LEU A 24 7.90 8.62 -0.64
C LEU A 24 7.35 10.05 -0.64
N SER A 25 6.78 10.52 -1.76
CA SER A 25 6.18 11.86 -1.88
C SER A 25 4.88 11.98 -1.08
N ALA A 26 3.98 11.01 -1.25
CA ALA A 26 2.72 10.95 -0.50
C ALA A 26 2.97 10.79 1.01
N ILE A 27 3.93 9.95 1.39
CA ILE A 27 4.31 9.73 2.78
C ILE A 27 4.92 11.01 3.38
N ALA A 28 5.77 11.71 2.63
CA ALA A 28 6.35 12.99 3.02
C ALA A 28 5.25 14.02 3.32
N GLY A 29 4.26 14.12 2.43
CA GLY A 29 3.09 14.97 2.62
C GLY A 29 2.29 14.63 3.86
N GLN A 30 1.97 13.35 4.05
CA GLN A 30 1.15 12.88 5.16
C GLN A 30 1.82 13.02 6.52
N LEU A 31 3.15 12.87 6.58
CA LEU A 31 3.93 12.93 7.82
C LEU A 31 4.60 14.29 8.05
N GLY A 32 4.42 15.26 7.14
CA GLY A 32 5.02 16.59 7.25
C GLY A 32 6.56 16.60 7.21
N ILE A 33 7.17 15.63 6.51
CA ILE A 33 8.63 15.46 6.41
C ILE A 33 9.09 15.53 4.95
N SER A 34 10.36 15.81 4.71
CA SER A 34 10.87 15.90 3.34
C SER A 34 11.08 14.52 2.70
N VAL A 35 10.86 14.44 1.40
CA VAL A 35 11.13 13.22 0.59
C VAL A 35 12.59 12.79 0.73
N THR A 36 13.52 13.76 0.77
CA THR A 36 14.95 13.50 0.96
C THR A 36 15.26 12.83 2.29
N SER A 37 14.57 13.22 3.38
CA SER A 37 14.72 12.55 4.68
C SER A 37 14.22 11.11 4.64
N LEU A 38 13.07 10.87 4.00
CA LEU A 38 12.52 9.52 3.83
C LEU A 38 13.43 8.62 2.97
N ALA A 39 13.94 9.14 1.85
CA ALA A 39 14.87 8.43 0.99
C ALA A 39 16.15 8.03 1.74
N ARG A 40 16.66 8.94 2.58
CA ARG A 40 17.82 8.64 3.44
C ARG A 40 17.50 7.54 4.46
N TRP A 41 16.36 7.62 5.15
CA TRP A 41 15.97 6.60 6.13
C TRP A 41 15.80 5.21 5.50
N LYS A 42 15.23 5.14 4.30
CA LYS A 42 15.12 3.91 3.53
C LYS A 42 16.51 3.36 3.16
N ALA A 43 17.39 4.20 2.61
CA ALA A 43 18.74 3.81 2.22
C ALA A 43 19.59 3.33 3.43
N GLU A 44 19.39 3.90 4.62
CA GLU A 44 20.06 3.47 5.85
C GLU A 44 19.67 2.03 6.27
N THR A 45 18.55 1.48 5.77
CA THR A 45 18.12 0.08 6.04
C THR A 45 18.65 -0.93 5.01
N LEU A 46 19.43 -0.48 4.03
CA LEU A 46 20.05 -1.38 3.06
C LEU A 46 21.33 -1.99 3.64
N VAL A 47 21.32 -3.31 3.84
CA VAL A 47 22.51 -4.05 4.29
C VAL A 47 23.46 -4.26 3.11
N PRO A 48 24.79 -4.11 3.29
CA PRO A 48 25.77 -4.39 2.23
C PRO A 48 25.59 -5.79 1.62
N GLY A 49 25.61 -5.87 0.30
CA GLY A 49 25.42 -7.12 -0.44
C GLY A 49 23.96 -7.55 -0.65
N GLN A 50 22.98 -6.79 -0.14
CA GLN A 50 21.56 -7.03 -0.40
C GLN A 50 21.04 -6.09 -1.49
N THR A 51 20.10 -6.58 -2.30
CA THR A 51 19.46 -5.82 -3.39
C THR A 51 18.21 -5.08 -2.94
N MET A 52 17.63 -5.45 -1.80
CA MET A 52 16.40 -4.89 -1.25
C MET A 52 16.65 -4.40 0.17
N ASP A 53 16.21 -3.19 0.47
CA ASP A 53 16.14 -2.70 1.84
C ASP A 53 14.91 -3.23 2.58
N GLU A 54 14.83 -2.95 3.88
CA GLU A 54 13.76 -3.43 4.73
C GLU A 54 12.37 -2.94 4.30
N TRP A 55 12.28 -1.75 3.70
CA TRP A 55 11.02 -1.17 3.27
C TRP A 55 10.50 -1.90 2.04
N ASP A 56 11.38 -2.17 1.08
CA ASP A 56 11.06 -2.95 -0.11
C ASP A 56 10.69 -4.40 0.24
N ARG A 57 11.36 -4.98 1.25
CA ARG A 57 10.99 -6.29 1.80
C ARG A 57 9.60 -6.29 2.43
N ALA A 58 9.29 -5.31 3.29
CA ALA A 58 7.97 -5.21 3.90
C ALA A 58 6.86 -5.06 2.87
N ARG A 59 7.10 -4.25 1.82
CA ARG A 59 6.19 -4.14 0.68
C ARG A 59 6.02 -5.47 -0.07
N SER A 60 7.12 -6.15 -0.37
CA SER A 60 7.11 -7.45 -1.07
C SER A 60 6.37 -8.51 -0.26
N GLN A 61 6.68 -8.62 1.03
CA GLN A 61 6.02 -9.55 1.95
C GLN A 61 4.52 -9.28 2.02
N LYS A 62 4.11 -8.01 2.09
CA LYS A 62 2.69 -7.65 2.13
C LYS A 62 1.97 -8.03 0.84
N ARG A 63 2.57 -7.78 -0.31
CA ARG A 63 2.04 -8.25 -1.61
C ARG A 63 1.91 -9.77 -1.64
N GLY A 64 2.91 -10.50 -1.15
CA GLY A 64 2.86 -11.95 -1.01
C GLY A 64 1.73 -12.42 -0.09
N ASN A 65 1.50 -11.73 1.04
CA ASN A 65 0.39 -12.06 1.95
C ASN A 65 -0.98 -11.82 1.29
N ILE A 66 -1.12 -10.78 0.46
CA ILE A 66 -2.36 -10.52 -0.30
C ILE A 66 -2.59 -11.64 -1.31
N GLN A 67 -1.56 -12.10 -2.01
CA GLN A 67 -1.69 -13.23 -2.93
C GLN A 67 -2.17 -14.48 -2.18
N ARG A 68 -1.56 -14.81 -1.02
CA ARG A 68 -2.03 -15.94 -0.20
C ARG A 68 -3.49 -15.79 0.25
N LEU A 69 -3.97 -14.57 0.50
CA LEU A 69 -5.38 -14.32 0.81
C LEU A 69 -6.29 -14.54 -0.40
N ARG A 70 -5.83 -14.22 -1.62
CA ARG A 70 -6.55 -14.54 -2.86
C ARG A 70 -6.63 -16.04 -3.06
N ASP A 71 -5.50 -16.73 -2.92
CA ASP A 71 -5.42 -18.19 -3.04
C ASP A 71 -6.36 -18.86 -2.02
N LEU A 72 -6.33 -18.42 -0.75
CA LEU A 72 -7.23 -18.94 0.29
C LEU A 72 -8.71 -18.69 -0.04
N PHE A 73 -9.05 -17.52 -0.59
CA PHE A 73 -10.41 -17.22 -0.98
C PHE A 73 -10.90 -18.13 -2.12
N GLU A 74 -10.06 -18.36 -3.13
CA GLU A 74 -10.35 -19.26 -4.25
C GLU A 74 -10.50 -20.72 -3.78
N ASP A 75 -9.64 -21.17 -2.87
CA ASP A 75 -9.75 -22.50 -2.25
C ASP A 75 -11.06 -22.67 -1.49
N GLN A 76 -11.47 -21.65 -0.70
CA GLN A 76 -12.73 -21.68 0.04
C GLN A 76 -13.95 -21.63 -0.87
N LEU A 77 -13.91 -20.86 -1.96
CA LEU A 77 -14.96 -20.85 -2.98
C LEU A 77 -15.10 -22.24 -3.61
N THR A 78 -14.00 -22.80 -4.10
CA THR A 78 -13.96 -24.12 -4.74
C THR A 78 -14.52 -25.20 -3.80
N PHE A 79 -14.14 -25.15 -2.53
CA PHE A 79 -14.66 -26.06 -1.52
C PHE A 79 -16.17 -25.93 -1.30
N LEU A 80 -16.70 -24.70 -1.24
CA LEU A 80 -18.14 -24.47 -1.07
C LEU A 80 -18.97 -24.81 -2.31
N GLU A 81 -18.40 -24.62 -3.50
CA GLU A 81 -19.01 -25.00 -4.77
C GLU A 81 -19.21 -26.52 -4.87
N GLY A 82 -18.25 -27.30 -4.37
CA GLY A 82 -18.34 -28.76 -4.30
C GLY A 82 -19.34 -29.30 -3.27
N GLN A 83 -19.84 -28.46 -2.36
CA GLN A 83 -20.80 -28.85 -1.33
C GLN A 83 -22.25 -28.62 -1.75
N SER A 84 -23.13 -29.50 -1.26
CA SER A 84 -24.57 -29.29 -1.36
C SER A 84 -25.02 -28.12 -0.46
N ALA A 85 -26.15 -27.51 -0.78
CA ALA A 85 -26.66 -26.36 -0.03
C ALA A 85 -26.92 -26.65 1.46
N ARG A 86 -27.15 -27.92 1.85
CA ARG A 86 -27.35 -28.32 3.25
C ARG A 86 -26.06 -28.40 4.05
N GLU A 87 -24.93 -28.63 3.38
CA GLU A 87 -23.61 -28.77 4.01
C GLU A 87 -22.96 -27.39 4.22
N ARG A 88 -23.40 -26.38 3.47
CA ARG A 88 -22.96 -24.99 3.63
C ARG A 88 -23.49 -24.41 4.93
N THR A 89 -22.57 -24.10 5.85
CA THR A 89 -22.92 -23.52 7.15
C THR A 89 -22.77 -21.99 7.15
N ALA A 90 -23.53 -21.30 8.01
CA ALA A 90 -23.42 -19.85 8.16
C ALA A 90 -22.00 -19.36 8.52
N PRO A 91 -21.22 -20.05 9.40
CA PRO A 91 -19.82 -19.67 9.65
C PRO A 91 -18.91 -19.74 8.42
N MET A 92 -19.15 -20.66 7.48
CA MET A 92 -18.35 -20.75 6.25
C MET A 92 -18.64 -19.56 5.33
N MET A 93 -19.91 -19.20 5.17
CA MET A 93 -20.32 -18.04 4.38
C MET A 93 -19.84 -16.72 5.00
N ASP A 94 -19.85 -16.61 6.33
CA ASP A 94 -19.32 -15.46 7.06
C ASP A 94 -17.79 -15.33 6.88
N THR A 95 -17.06 -16.44 7.00
CA THR A 95 -15.61 -16.48 6.76
C THR A 95 -15.29 -16.05 5.33
N LEU A 96 -16.00 -16.60 4.35
CA LEU A 96 -15.85 -16.23 2.94
C LEU A 96 -16.13 -14.74 2.70
N SER A 97 -17.21 -14.23 3.29
CA SER A 97 -17.58 -12.81 3.17
C SER A 97 -16.51 -11.89 3.78
N LYS A 98 -15.93 -12.27 4.92
CA LYS A 98 -14.84 -11.51 5.57
C LYS A 98 -13.57 -11.50 4.73
N VAL A 99 -13.17 -12.64 4.16
CA VAL A 99 -12.00 -12.70 3.26
C VAL A 99 -12.28 -11.87 1.99
N GLY A 100 -13.47 -11.99 1.41
CA GLY A 100 -13.89 -11.18 0.26
C GLY A 100 -13.84 -9.67 0.54
N ALA A 101 -14.35 -9.22 1.68
CA ALA A 101 -14.30 -7.81 2.07
C ALA A 101 -12.87 -7.28 2.28
N LEU A 102 -11.98 -8.11 2.81
CA LEU A 102 -10.56 -7.77 2.92
C LEU A 102 -9.94 -7.60 1.53
N LEU A 103 -10.15 -8.55 0.63
CA LEU A 103 -9.64 -8.49 -0.74
C LEU A 103 -10.19 -7.27 -1.50
N GLU A 104 -11.48 -6.97 -1.39
CA GLU A 104 -12.09 -5.80 -2.03
C GLU A 104 -11.45 -4.48 -1.56
N ARG A 105 -11.19 -4.36 -0.25
CA ARG A 105 -10.51 -3.19 0.31
C ARG A 105 -9.09 -3.04 -0.26
N TRP A 106 -8.35 -4.14 -0.39
CA TRP A 106 -7.02 -4.12 -1.01
C TRP A 106 -7.07 -3.71 -2.47
N ASP A 107 -8.00 -4.28 -3.24
CA ASP A 107 -8.17 -4.01 -4.67
C ASP A 107 -8.53 -2.53 -4.93
N LYS A 108 -9.36 -1.94 -4.06
CA LYS A 108 -9.68 -0.50 -4.08
C LYS A 108 -8.45 0.38 -3.82
N MET A 109 -7.63 0.04 -2.82
CA MET A 109 -6.41 0.78 -2.51
C MET A 109 -5.38 0.70 -3.66
N GLU A 110 -5.23 -0.49 -4.26
CA GLU A 110 -4.31 -0.70 -5.39
C GLU A 110 -4.76 0.09 -6.63
N LYS A 111 -6.06 0.05 -6.97
CA LYS A 111 -6.62 0.85 -8.07
C LYS A 111 -6.44 2.34 -7.86
N ALA A 112 -6.72 2.85 -6.66
CA ALA A 112 -6.52 4.26 -6.33
C ALA A 112 -5.05 4.68 -6.48
N THR A 113 -4.13 3.84 -6.04
CA THR A 113 -2.67 4.08 -6.17
C THR A 113 -2.26 4.14 -7.64
N ARG A 114 -2.73 3.18 -8.45
CA ARG A 114 -2.41 3.11 -9.88
C ARG A 114 -2.96 4.32 -10.65
N VAL A 115 -4.22 4.70 -10.41
CA VAL A 115 -4.83 5.89 -11.03
C VAL A 115 -4.06 7.15 -10.66
N ALA A 116 -3.68 7.29 -9.39
CA ALA A 116 -2.88 8.43 -8.94
C ALA A 116 -1.50 8.48 -9.62
N GLU A 117 -0.86 7.34 -9.88
CA GLU A 117 0.41 7.27 -10.61
C GLU A 117 0.27 7.59 -12.10
N GLU A 118 -0.78 7.08 -12.75
CA GLU A 118 -1.08 7.36 -14.16
C GLU A 118 -1.37 8.85 -14.37
N VAL A 119 -2.18 9.46 -13.50
CA VAL A 119 -2.45 10.91 -13.55
C VAL A 119 -1.17 11.71 -13.33
N VAL A 120 -0.35 11.38 -12.33
CA VAL A 120 0.94 12.06 -12.11
C VAL A 120 1.83 11.98 -13.35
N ARG A 121 1.84 10.83 -14.05
CA ARG A 121 2.65 10.66 -15.25
C ARG A 121 2.16 11.55 -16.40
N GLU A 122 0.84 11.65 -16.62
CA GLU A 122 0.27 12.52 -17.65
C GLU A 122 0.47 14.01 -17.33
N VAL A 123 0.23 14.40 -16.08
CA VAL A 123 0.39 15.79 -15.61
C VAL A 123 1.85 16.26 -15.70
N LYS A 124 2.82 15.38 -15.47
CA LYS A 124 4.25 15.69 -15.72
C LYS A 124 4.57 15.95 -17.20
N LYS A 125 3.90 15.28 -18.14
CA LYS A 125 4.11 15.51 -19.58
C LYS A 125 3.60 16.89 -20.00
N THR A 126 2.59 17.42 -19.32
CA THR A 126 2.04 18.77 -19.56
C THR A 126 2.91 19.91 -19.02
N GLY A 127 4.07 19.61 -18.42
CA GLY A 127 5.02 20.63 -17.95
C GLY A 127 4.58 21.36 -16.68
N LEU A 128 3.62 20.81 -15.94
CA LEU A 128 3.16 21.37 -14.67
C LEU A 128 4.25 21.27 -13.59
N SER A 129 4.22 22.22 -12.64
CA SER A 129 5.16 22.21 -11.52
C SER A 129 4.99 20.95 -10.66
N ALA A 130 6.09 20.48 -10.08
CA ALA A 130 6.09 19.28 -9.24
C ALA A 130 5.08 19.38 -8.06
N ASP A 131 4.90 20.59 -7.53
CA ASP A 131 3.96 20.86 -6.43
C ASP A 131 2.50 20.68 -6.87
N THR A 132 2.13 21.21 -8.05
CA THR A 132 0.77 21.06 -8.61
C THR A 132 0.45 19.60 -8.90
N VAL A 133 1.43 18.85 -9.41
CA VAL A 133 1.29 17.42 -9.70
C VAL A 133 1.03 16.62 -8.43
N GLU A 134 1.70 16.99 -7.33
CA GLU A 134 1.54 16.33 -6.04
C GLU A 134 0.17 16.65 -5.41
N ASP A 135 -0.33 17.88 -5.53
CA ASP A 135 -1.65 18.27 -5.02
C ASP A 135 -2.79 17.52 -5.73
N ILE A 136 -2.73 17.40 -7.07
CA ILE A 136 -3.70 16.61 -7.85
C ILE A 136 -3.69 15.15 -7.40
N ARG A 137 -2.50 14.58 -7.18
CA ARG A 137 -2.36 13.20 -6.68
C ARG A 137 -3.02 13.03 -5.32
N ARG A 138 -2.82 13.97 -4.39
CA ARG A 138 -3.40 13.93 -3.04
C ARG A 138 -4.92 13.98 -3.04
N GLN A 139 -5.51 14.80 -3.91
CA GLN A 139 -6.96 14.86 -4.08
C GLN A 139 -7.53 13.51 -4.56
N ILE A 140 -6.89 12.87 -5.54
CA ILE A 140 -7.32 11.55 -6.06
C ILE A 140 -7.25 10.47 -4.98
N LEU A 141 -6.21 10.50 -4.14
CA LEU A 141 -6.04 9.52 -3.07
C LEU A 141 -6.88 9.83 -1.82
N GLY A 142 -7.60 10.97 -1.78
CA GLY A 142 -8.37 11.39 -0.61
C GLY A 142 -7.52 11.70 0.62
N ILE A 143 -6.25 12.08 0.43
CA ILE A 143 -5.29 12.38 1.52
C ILE A 143 -5.31 13.87 1.89
N GLY A 144 -6.18 14.68 1.24
CA GLY A 144 -6.25 16.13 1.44
C GLY A 144 -7.49 16.61 2.20
N ALA A 145 -7.28 16.99 3.47
CA ALA A 145 -7.76 18.22 4.08
C ALA A 145 -6.67 18.71 5.05
#